data_AF-A0A6P9BZ51-F1
#
_entry.id   AF-A0A6P9BZ51-F1
#
_cell.length_a   1.000
_cell.length_b   1.000
_cell.length_c   1.000
_cell.angle_alpha   90.00
_cell.angle_beta   90.00
_cell.angle_gamma   90.00
#
_symmetry.space_group_name_H-M   'P 1'
#
loop_
_entity.id
_entity.type
_entity.pdbx_description
1 polymer ?
#
loop_
_entity_poly.entity_id
_entity_poly.type
_entity_poly.pdbx_seq_one_letter_code
_entity_poly.pdbx_strand_id
1 'polypeptide(L)'
;MERKRPLVVLFDLGGVLLDGSQTLFRTLEKTVGLPGDFFQKVIQHGGSDGPFSKGMTGQIGLTQLIADFEDDCKKVSSTSNIPLPENFSLSKSFVETMAKNGFSVPFLKAAMLLKKNDFRIAVLTNNWIDDTPSRHQTGFALCLLRKYFGKVIESCRIGLQKPDPKIYEYALHELNVTPEEVIYLDDIGANLKPAQKMGMTTILVKEADSALKQLQDLTGVQLLDQEEYLPSACEPQDVAHGYVKIKPDTELHFVEMGSGPVICLCHGFPESWFSWRFQIPALADAGFRVIALQMKGYGDSVGPPDTEAYSQEEICKDLLIFLDKMSIVQATFIGHDWGGVTVWNMALFYPERVKAVAGINTPYTPSRAGVNIVERLESIPVFDYQFYFQELGVAEAELEKDIIRTLKIVIRSSRKEDKMGGSSLSTAGVRKRGGLFVGLPEDPPPSSLLPEPILQYYVQQYQKSGFRGPLNWYRNMERNWSWGASTQGRKITVPALMVTAGKDRVLSPEMSRHMEKWIPQLTRSHIEDCGHFTQMERPAALNKILIEWLEEVHKNASLQTTAKL
;
A
#
# COMPACT_ATOMS: atom_id res chain seq x y z
N MET A 1 13.54 30.93 25.51
CA MET A 1 12.64 30.83 24.34
C MET A 1 11.82 29.57 24.52
N GLU A 2 10.57 29.71 24.97
CA GLU A 2 9.64 28.57 25.07
C GLU A 2 9.41 27.99 23.67
N ARG A 3 9.58 26.67 23.53
CA ARG A 3 9.10 25.97 22.33
C ARG A 3 7.59 26.18 22.26
N LYS A 4 7.10 26.94 21.28
CA LYS A 4 5.67 26.97 20.91
C LYS A 4 5.21 25.50 20.80
N ARG A 5 4.15 25.14 21.53
CA ARG A 5 3.51 23.82 21.41
C ARG A 5 3.11 23.60 19.94
N PRO A 6 3.16 22.35 19.44
CA PRO A 6 2.76 22.07 18.06
C PRO A 6 1.29 22.38 17.86
N LEU A 7 0.99 23.19 16.85
CA LEU A 7 -0.38 23.51 16.43
C LEU A 7 -1.13 22.23 16.04
N VAL A 8 -2.42 22.20 16.32
CA VAL A 8 -3.30 21.09 15.95
C VAL A 8 -4.12 21.49 14.73
N VAL A 9 -4.18 20.61 13.74
CA VAL A 9 -5.11 20.75 12.62
C VAL A 9 -6.23 19.75 12.78
N LEU A 10 -7.45 20.27 12.96
CA LEU A 10 -8.67 19.52 13.18
C LEU A 10 -9.50 19.53 11.90
N PHE A 11 -9.82 18.36 11.37
CA PHE A 11 -10.56 18.20 10.12
C PHE A 11 -11.98 17.68 10.40
N ASP A 12 -12.99 18.21 9.71
CA ASP A 12 -14.23 17.47 9.54
C ASP A 12 -14.00 16.21 8.67
N LEU A 13 -14.90 15.26 8.79
CA LEU A 13 -14.95 14.09 7.93
C LEU A 13 -15.75 14.42 6.65
N GLY A 14 -17.05 14.71 6.77
CA GLY A 14 -17.90 15.00 5.61
C GLY A 14 -17.53 16.32 4.97
N GLY A 15 -17.43 16.35 3.64
CA GLY A 15 -17.14 17.57 2.86
C GLY A 15 -15.68 18.04 2.92
N VAL A 16 -14.85 17.36 3.70
CA VAL A 16 -13.42 17.66 3.85
C VAL A 16 -12.59 16.40 3.56
N LEU A 17 -12.62 15.40 4.45
CA LEU A 17 -11.88 14.14 4.25
C LEU A 17 -12.66 13.10 3.43
N LEU A 18 -13.99 13.18 3.41
CA LEU A 18 -14.91 12.43 2.56
C LEU A 18 -15.79 13.40 1.77
N ASP A 19 -16.48 12.90 0.75
CA ASP A 19 -17.52 13.66 0.07
C ASP A 19 -18.59 14.19 1.05
N GLY A 20 -19.06 15.43 0.80
CA GLY A 20 -20.01 16.12 1.67
C GLY A 20 -21.40 15.52 1.67
N SER A 21 -22.10 15.65 2.82
CA SER A 21 -23.49 15.21 2.97
C SER A 21 -24.43 15.88 1.97
N GLN A 22 -24.16 17.13 1.58
CA GLN A 22 -24.94 17.82 0.53
C GLN A 22 -24.82 17.13 -0.83
N THR A 23 -23.63 16.66 -1.20
CA THR A 23 -23.40 15.92 -2.45
C THR A 23 -24.12 14.58 -2.42
N LEU A 24 -24.09 13.90 -1.26
CA LEU A 24 -24.84 12.67 -1.01
C LEU A 24 -26.35 12.89 -1.22
N PHE A 25 -26.94 13.88 -0.55
CA PHE A 25 -28.37 14.16 -0.67
C PHE A 25 -28.79 14.55 -2.09
N ARG A 26 -28.02 15.39 -2.78
CA ARG A 26 -28.29 15.73 -4.19
C ARG A 26 -28.23 14.52 -5.11
N THR A 27 -27.29 13.62 -4.86
CA THR A 27 -27.17 12.36 -5.62
C THR A 27 -28.35 11.45 -5.36
N LEU A 28 -28.79 11.36 -4.10
CA LEU A 28 -29.98 10.60 -3.72
C LEU A 28 -31.24 11.18 -4.35
N GLU A 29 -31.47 12.50 -4.26
CA GLU A 29 -32.61 13.19 -4.87
C GLU A 29 -32.68 12.91 -6.37
N LYS A 30 -31.56 13.01 -7.07
CA LYS A 30 -31.47 12.66 -8.50
C LYS A 30 -31.80 11.19 -8.75
N THR A 31 -31.32 10.28 -7.89
CA THR A 31 -31.54 8.83 -8.02
C THR A 31 -33.00 8.45 -7.80
N VAL A 32 -33.67 9.10 -6.86
CA VAL A 32 -35.08 8.83 -6.53
C VAL A 32 -36.06 9.76 -7.27
N GLY A 33 -35.58 10.69 -8.10
CA GLY A 33 -36.43 11.58 -8.90
C GLY A 33 -37.10 12.71 -8.11
N LEU A 34 -36.46 13.21 -7.05
CA LEU A 34 -36.95 14.31 -6.22
C LEU A 34 -36.27 15.65 -6.54
N PRO A 35 -36.89 16.79 -6.19
CA PRO A 35 -36.26 18.10 -6.31
C PRO A 35 -34.94 18.19 -5.53
N GLY A 36 -33.96 18.92 -6.06
CA GLY A 36 -32.59 19.02 -5.52
C GLY A 36 -32.43 19.76 -4.17
N ASP A 37 -33.54 20.04 -3.50
CA ASP A 37 -33.60 20.68 -2.17
C ASP A 37 -34.62 20.00 -1.24
N PHE A 38 -35.18 18.87 -1.64
CA PHE A 38 -36.25 18.19 -0.91
C PHE A 38 -35.76 17.63 0.43
N PHE A 39 -34.67 16.85 0.44
CA PHE A 39 -34.15 16.26 1.68
C PHE A 39 -33.64 17.33 2.63
N GLN A 40 -33.08 18.43 2.11
CA GLN A 40 -32.70 19.57 2.94
C GLN A 40 -33.92 20.16 3.68
N LYS A 41 -35.07 20.31 3.02
CA LYS A 41 -36.32 20.76 3.66
C LYS A 41 -36.81 19.78 4.71
N VAL A 42 -36.74 18.46 4.44
CA VAL A 42 -37.14 17.43 5.41
C VAL A 42 -36.28 17.50 6.67
N ILE A 43 -34.95 17.59 6.51
CA ILE A 43 -34.01 17.71 7.63
C ILE A 43 -34.27 18.99 8.44
N GLN A 44 -34.52 20.12 7.77
CA GLN A 44 -34.86 21.37 8.44
C GLN A 44 -36.17 21.29 9.22
N HIS A 45 -37.17 20.57 8.71
CA HIS A 45 -38.47 20.38 9.38
C HIS A 45 -38.35 19.56 10.67
N GLY A 46 -37.44 18.58 10.71
CA GLY A 46 -37.19 17.75 11.89
C GLY A 46 -36.51 18.49 13.07
N GLY A 47 -35.79 19.57 12.80
CA GLY A 47 -35.16 20.39 13.84
C GLY A 47 -34.13 19.64 14.71
N SER A 48 -33.91 20.14 15.94
CA SER A 48 -32.92 19.60 16.88
C SER A 48 -33.29 18.24 17.49
N ASP A 49 -34.54 17.80 17.37
CA ASP A 49 -35.02 16.51 17.88
C ASP A 49 -35.36 15.52 16.75
N GLY A 50 -35.04 15.89 15.50
CA GLY A 50 -35.28 15.09 14.31
C GLY A 50 -34.40 13.84 14.23
N PRO A 51 -34.71 12.90 13.31
CA PRO A 51 -34.01 11.63 13.18
C PRO A 51 -32.49 11.77 13.00
N PHE A 52 -32.04 12.74 12.21
CA PHE A 52 -30.61 13.01 12.01
C PHE A 52 -29.90 13.45 13.28
N SER A 53 -30.53 14.31 14.09
CA SER A 53 -29.95 14.74 15.37
C SER A 53 -29.80 13.56 16.34
N LYS A 54 -30.82 12.69 16.40
CA LYS A 54 -30.78 11.44 17.20
C LYS A 54 -29.70 10.49 16.72
N GLY A 55 -29.53 10.31 15.40
CA GLY A 55 -28.47 9.47 14.85
C GLY A 55 -27.08 10.05 15.07
N MET A 56 -26.90 11.36 14.86
CA MET A 56 -25.63 12.07 15.07
C MET A 56 -25.21 12.07 16.55
N THR A 57 -26.16 12.05 17.48
CA THR A 57 -25.88 11.92 18.92
C THR A 57 -25.86 10.48 19.42
N GLY A 58 -26.01 9.49 18.52
CA GLY A 58 -25.89 8.06 18.85
C GLY A 58 -27.08 7.48 19.63
N GLN A 59 -28.21 8.19 19.70
CA GLN A 59 -29.44 7.69 20.33
C GLN A 59 -30.10 6.59 19.50
N ILE A 60 -29.90 6.59 18.18
CA ILE A 60 -30.38 5.57 17.25
C ILE A 60 -29.27 5.16 16.27
N GLY A 61 -29.33 3.93 15.77
CA GLY A 61 -28.46 3.44 14.69
C GLY A 61 -28.92 3.90 13.30
N LEU A 62 -28.05 3.74 12.31
CA LEU A 62 -28.27 4.17 10.92
C LEU A 62 -29.52 3.51 10.30
N THR A 63 -29.77 2.24 10.60
CA THR A 63 -30.94 1.50 10.10
C THR A 63 -32.24 2.18 10.54
N GLN A 64 -32.34 2.57 11.81
CA GLN A 64 -33.50 3.28 12.34
C GLN A 64 -33.56 4.72 11.80
N LEU A 65 -32.42 5.41 11.70
CA LEU A 65 -32.36 6.76 11.12
C LEU A 65 -32.93 6.80 9.71
N ILE A 66 -32.59 5.82 8.86
CA ILE A 66 -33.09 5.77 7.48
C ILE A 66 -34.61 5.55 7.47
N ALA A 67 -35.12 4.66 8.31
CA ALA A 67 -36.56 4.39 8.41
C ALA A 67 -37.34 5.64 8.87
N ASP A 68 -36.87 6.28 9.94
CA ASP A 68 -37.49 7.50 10.48
C ASP A 68 -37.44 8.66 9.47
N PHE A 69 -36.33 8.79 8.74
CA PHE A 69 -36.17 9.81 7.71
C PHE A 69 -37.07 9.56 6.49
N GLU A 70 -37.27 8.31 6.10
CA GLU A 70 -38.22 7.93 5.05
C GLU A 70 -39.66 8.33 5.44
N ASP A 71 -40.03 8.14 6.71
CA ASP A 71 -41.34 8.55 7.22
C ASP A 71 -41.50 10.06 7.27
N ASP A 72 -40.46 10.81 7.62
CA ASP A 72 -40.48 12.27 7.54
C ASP A 72 -40.60 12.77 6.09
N CYS A 73 -39.98 12.08 5.12
CA CYS A 73 -40.18 12.38 3.70
C CYS A 73 -41.66 12.21 3.28
N LYS A 74 -42.33 11.15 3.75
CA LYS A 74 -43.77 10.91 3.48
C LYS A 74 -44.64 12.03 4.06
N LYS A 75 -44.35 12.47 5.29
CA LYS A 75 -45.06 13.60 5.92
C LYS A 75 -44.87 14.90 5.13
N VAL A 76 -43.63 15.26 4.82
CA VAL A 76 -43.33 16.49 4.08
C VAL A 76 -43.96 16.46 2.69
N SER A 77 -43.88 15.33 1.97
CA SER A 77 -44.55 15.15 0.67
C SER A 77 -46.04 15.45 0.74
N SER A 78 -46.74 14.92 1.75
CA SER A 78 -48.18 15.15 1.93
C SER A 78 -48.53 16.63 2.17
N THR A 79 -47.63 17.39 2.81
CA THR A 79 -47.84 18.82 3.11
C THR A 79 -47.34 19.78 2.03
N SER A 80 -46.38 19.37 1.20
CA SER A 80 -45.69 20.23 0.22
C SER A 80 -46.13 20.01 -1.22
N ASN A 81 -47.08 19.09 -1.46
CA ASN A 81 -47.62 18.74 -2.78
C ASN A 81 -46.55 18.24 -3.77
N ILE A 82 -45.45 17.69 -3.26
CA ILE A 82 -44.39 17.04 -4.05
C ILE A 82 -44.63 15.53 -3.95
N PRO A 83 -45.07 14.85 -5.03
CA PRO A 83 -45.35 13.42 -4.97
C PRO A 83 -44.07 12.60 -4.83
N LEU A 84 -44.07 11.63 -3.92
CA LEU A 84 -43.02 10.60 -3.86
C LEU A 84 -43.24 9.53 -4.95
N PRO A 85 -42.19 8.89 -5.46
CA PRO A 85 -42.31 7.74 -6.36
C PRO A 85 -43.14 6.59 -5.74
N GLU A 86 -43.86 5.82 -6.58
CA GLU A 86 -44.75 4.73 -6.12
C GLU A 86 -44.07 3.69 -5.21
N ASN A 87 -42.77 3.44 -5.39
CA ASN A 87 -41.97 2.50 -4.59
C ASN A 87 -40.84 3.21 -3.83
N PHE A 88 -41.08 4.41 -3.32
CA PHE A 88 -40.08 5.20 -2.61
C PHE A 88 -39.55 4.42 -1.39
N SER A 89 -38.26 4.08 -1.42
CA SER A 89 -37.52 3.63 -0.25
C SER A 89 -36.09 4.16 -0.25
N LEU A 90 -35.62 4.53 0.94
CA LEU A 90 -34.28 5.05 1.14
C LEU A 90 -33.28 3.99 1.60
N SER A 91 -33.74 2.88 2.19
CA SER A 91 -32.89 1.83 2.78
C SER A 91 -31.72 1.42 1.88
N LYS A 92 -32.01 0.99 0.64
CA LYS A 92 -31.01 0.55 -0.32
C LYS A 92 -30.22 1.71 -0.93
N SER A 93 -30.91 2.74 -1.42
CA SER A 93 -30.31 3.86 -2.14
C SER A 93 -29.38 4.69 -1.28
N PHE A 94 -29.73 4.91 -0.01
CA PHE A 94 -28.91 5.63 0.97
C PHE A 94 -27.60 4.88 1.24
N VAL A 95 -27.67 3.59 1.54
CA VAL A 95 -26.49 2.75 1.80
C VAL A 95 -25.60 2.64 0.55
N GLU A 96 -26.19 2.41 -0.64
CA GLU A 96 -25.45 2.35 -1.90
C GLU A 96 -24.79 3.68 -2.28
N THR A 97 -25.39 4.81 -1.91
CA THR A 97 -24.80 6.13 -2.18
C THR A 97 -23.67 6.42 -1.19
N MET A 98 -23.82 6.08 0.08
CA MET A 98 -22.71 6.17 1.05
C MET A 98 -21.52 5.29 0.67
N ALA A 99 -21.78 4.08 0.15
CA ALA A 99 -20.74 3.16 -0.31
C ALA A 99 -19.89 3.72 -1.46
N LYS A 100 -20.39 4.75 -2.17
CA LYS A 100 -19.67 5.42 -3.26
C LYS A 100 -18.83 6.61 -2.79
N ASN A 101 -18.99 7.08 -1.55
CA ASN A 101 -18.23 8.20 -1.04
C ASN A 101 -16.76 7.78 -0.87
N GLY A 102 -15.87 8.51 -1.55
CA GLY A 102 -14.44 8.30 -1.47
C GLY A 102 -13.78 9.24 -0.48
N PHE A 103 -12.52 8.95 -0.15
CA PHE A 103 -11.68 9.90 0.55
C PHE A 103 -11.19 11.01 -0.38
N SER A 104 -11.08 12.21 0.18
CA SER A 104 -10.41 13.33 -0.47
C SER A 104 -8.89 13.15 -0.38
N VAL A 105 -8.31 12.63 -1.46
CA VAL A 105 -6.86 12.44 -1.59
C VAL A 105 -6.06 13.72 -1.31
N PRO A 106 -6.46 14.93 -1.79
CA PRO A 106 -5.72 16.16 -1.48
C PRO A 106 -5.65 16.47 0.02
N PHE A 107 -6.76 16.35 0.76
CA PHE A 107 -6.77 16.65 2.20
C PHE A 107 -6.04 15.58 3.02
N LEU A 108 -6.13 14.30 2.63
CA LEU A 108 -5.35 13.25 3.29
C LEU A 108 -3.84 13.46 3.10
N LYS A 109 -3.41 13.81 1.88
CA LYS A 109 -2.01 14.18 1.60
C LYS A 109 -1.57 15.36 2.46
N ALA A 110 -2.39 16.40 2.54
CA ALA A 110 -2.10 17.56 3.36
C ALA A 110 -1.98 17.20 4.85
N ALA A 111 -2.89 16.36 5.37
CA ALA A 111 -2.82 15.87 6.75
C ALA A 111 -1.51 15.10 7.02
N MET A 112 -1.09 14.23 6.09
CA MET A 112 0.18 13.50 6.22
C MET A 112 1.41 14.41 6.17
N LEU A 113 1.41 15.43 5.31
CA LEU A 113 2.47 16.44 5.26
C LEU A 113 2.54 17.26 6.54
N LEU A 114 1.40 17.66 7.08
CA LEU A 114 1.33 18.38 8.35
C LEU A 114 1.89 17.51 9.49
N LYS A 115 1.49 16.23 9.57
CA LYS A 115 2.02 15.29 10.55
C LYS A 115 3.54 15.12 10.45
N LYS A 116 4.09 15.08 9.23
CA LYS A 116 5.54 15.01 8.98
C LYS A 116 6.29 16.29 9.37
N ASN A 117 5.60 17.42 9.44
CA ASN A 117 6.13 18.71 9.89
C ASN A 117 5.71 19.03 11.34
N ASP A 118 5.61 17.99 12.18
CA ASP A 118 5.34 18.05 13.62
C ASP A 118 3.98 18.64 14.03
N PHE A 119 3.01 18.77 13.11
CA PHE A 119 1.64 19.10 13.47
C PHE A 119 0.91 17.87 14.02
N ARG A 120 0.07 18.10 15.03
CA ARG A 120 -0.89 17.07 15.48
C ARG A 120 -2.13 17.17 14.60
N ILE A 121 -2.59 16.04 14.07
CA ILE A 121 -3.80 15.98 13.23
C ILE A 121 -4.89 15.16 13.91
N ALA A 122 -6.13 15.64 13.82
CA ALA A 122 -7.29 14.98 14.40
C ALA A 122 -8.54 15.18 13.52
N VAL A 123 -9.55 14.34 13.73
CA VAL A 123 -10.86 14.43 13.07
C VAL A 123 -11.94 14.74 14.10
N LEU A 124 -12.84 15.68 13.79
CA LEU A 124 -14.07 15.96 14.53
C LEU A 124 -15.27 15.88 13.57
N THR A 125 -16.08 14.84 13.71
CA THR A 125 -17.17 14.57 12.77
C THR A 125 -18.53 14.40 13.43
N ASN A 126 -19.56 14.95 12.77
CA ASN A 126 -20.93 14.50 12.96
C ASN A 126 -21.13 13.20 12.17
N ASN A 127 -21.21 12.07 12.86
CA ASN A 127 -21.36 10.75 12.29
C ASN A 127 -22.40 9.93 13.08
N TRP A 128 -22.83 8.78 12.57
CA TRP A 128 -23.82 7.89 13.17
C TRP A 128 -23.25 6.50 13.47
N ILE A 129 -23.97 5.71 14.26
CA ILE A 129 -23.63 4.29 14.47
C ILE A 129 -24.15 3.50 13.28
N ASP A 130 -23.24 3.02 12.42
CA ASP A 130 -23.60 2.16 11.29
C ASP A 130 -23.85 0.71 11.74
N ASP A 131 -25.12 0.35 11.83
CA ASP A 131 -25.61 -1.00 12.16
C ASP A 131 -26.13 -1.76 10.92
N THR A 132 -25.89 -1.24 9.72
CA THR A 132 -26.37 -1.84 8.48
C THR A 132 -25.58 -3.11 8.12
N PRO A 133 -26.08 -3.93 7.17
CA PRO A 133 -25.29 -5.02 6.59
C PRO A 133 -23.95 -4.57 5.96
N SER A 134 -23.88 -3.31 5.52
CA SER A 134 -22.70 -2.72 4.88
C SER A 134 -21.72 -2.03 5.84
N ARG A 135 -21.95 -2.11 7.16
CA ARG A 135 -21.14 -1.44 8.20
C ARG A 135 -19.63 -1.71 8.15
N HIS A 136 -19.22 -2.79 7.50
CA HIS A 136 -17.80 -3.12 7.30
C HIS A 136 -17.07 -2.03 6.49
N GLN A 137 -17.75 -1.34 5.57
CA GLN A 137 -17.18 -0.25 4.77
C GLN A 137 -16.88 0.98 5.64
N THR A 138 -17.86 1.44 6.42
CA THR A 138 -17.70 2.52 7.40
C THR A 138 -16.64 2.16 8.43
N GLY A 139 -16.66 0.93 8.95
CA GLY A 139 -15.68 0.42 9.89
C GLY A 139 -14.26 0.48 9.34
N PHE A 140 -14.05 0.08 8.09
CA PHE A 140 -12.74 0.12 7.43
C PHE A 140 -12.23 1.56 7.25
N ALA A 141 -13.07 2.47 6.74
CA ALA A 141 -12.72 3.89 6.58
C ALA A 141 -12.32 4.53 7.93
N LEU A 142 -13.06 4.26 9.01
CA LEU A 142 -12.72 4.74 10.35
C LEU A 142 -11.43 4.11 10.90
N CYS A 143 -11.17 2.83 10.64
CA CYS A 143 -9.91 2.18 11.03
C CYS A 143 -8.71 2.84 10.36
N LEU A 144 -8.83 3.15 9.07
CA LEU A 144 -7.79 3.86 8.33
C LEU A 144 -7.57 5.27 8.86
N LEU A 145 -8.63 6.04 9.11
CA LEU A 145 -8.50 7.35 9.74
C LEU A 145 -7.81 7.25 11.11
N ARG A 146 -8.15 6.27 11.94
CA ARG A 146 -7.53 6.07 13.25
C ARG A 146 -6.06 5.64 13.18
N LYS A 147 -5.64 4.99 12.09
CA LYS A 147 -4.23 4.67 11.82
C LYS A 147 -3.41 5.94 11.56
N TYR A 148 -4.00 6.91 10.85
CA TYR A 148 -3.27 8.09 10.37
C TYR A 148 -3.42 9.32 11.28
N PHE A 149 -4.60 9.54 11.85
CA PHE A 149 -4.94 10.66 12.72
C PHE A 149 -4.80 10.29 14.19
N GLY A 150 -4.21 11.19 15.00
CA GLY A 150 -3.97 10.93 16.42
C GLY A 150 -5.25 10.78 17.25
N LYS A 151 -6.37 11.35 16.76
CA LYS A 151 -7.70 11.18 17.35
C LYS A 151 -8.77 11.29 16.25
N VAL A 152 -9.80 10.46 16.35
CA VAL A 152 -11.03 10.58 15.57
C VAL A 152 -12.19 10.65 16.57
N ILE A 153 -12.79 11.85 16.68
CA ILE A 153 -13.88 12.19 17.58
C ILE A 153 -15.18 12.11 16.80
N GLU A 154 -16.04 11.17 17.19
CA GLU A 154 -17.32 10.90 16.54
C GLU A 154 -18.47 11.36 17.44
N SER A 155 -19.33 12.23 16.92
CA SER A 155 -20.50 12.77 17.62
C SER A 155 -21.36 11.68 18.29
N CYS A 156 -21.62 10.59 17.57
CA CYS A 156 -22.47 9.49 18.04
C CYS A 156 -21.86 8.68 19.18
N ARG A 157 -20.55 8.79 19.41
CA ARG A 157 -19.86 8.10 20.51
C ARG A 157 -19.85 8.91 21.80
N ILE A 158 -20.08 10.22 21.70
CA ILE A 158 -19.96 11.15 22.83
C ILE A 158 -21.29 11.83 23.18
N GLY A 159 -22.36 11.60 22.39
CA GLY A 159 -23.69 12.15 22.66
C GLY A 159 -23.80 13.66 22.41
N LEU A 160 -22.87 14.24 21.66
CA LEU A 160 -22.81 15.66 21.31
C LEU A 160 -22.77 15.78 19.78
N GLN A 161 -23.17 16.92 19.22
CA GLN A 161 -23.08 17.17 17.78
C GLN A 161 -22.71 18.63 17.50
N LYS A 162 -22.01 18.87 16.38
CA LYS A 162 -21.85 20.22 15.84
C LYS A 162 -23.23 20.76 15.41
N PRO A 163 -23.56 22.04 15.68
CA PRO A 163 -22.70 23.11 16.20
C PRO A 163 -22.83 23.38 17.71
N ASP A 164 -23.20 22.41 18.56
CA ASP A 164 -23.24 22.63 20.02
C ASP A 164 -21.84 22.98 20.56
N PRO A 165 -21.63 24.13 21.23
CA PRO A 165 -20.34 24.50 21.84
C PRO A 165 -19.66 23.38 22.64
N LYS A 166 -20.43 22.53 23.34
CA LYS A 166 -19.88 21.46 24.18
C LYS A 166 -19.04 20.46 23.40
N ILE A 167 -19.31 20.23 22.11
CA ILE A 167 -18.52 19.29 21.31
C ILE A 167 -17.10 19.81 21.05
N TYR A 168 -16.96 21.13 20.90
CA TYR A 168 -15.67 21.79 20.68
C TYR A 168 -14.87 21.83 21.99
N GLU A 169 -15.53 22.11 23.12
CA GLU A 169 -14.93 22.01 24.45
C GLU A 169 -14.41 20.61 24.73
N TYR A 170 -15.21 19.58 24.41
CA TYR A 170 -14.82 18.18 24.50
C TYR A 170 -13.59 17.89 23.61
N ALA A 171 -13.61 18.36 22.36
CA ALA A 171 -12.49 18.14 21.44
C ALA A 171 -11.20 18.79 21.92
N LEU A 172 -11.25 20.04 22.41
CA LEU A 172 -10.10 20.73 23.00
C LEU A 172 -9.54 19.99 24.22
N HIS A 173 -10.42 19.51 25.10
CA HIS A 173 -10.04 18.70 26.27
C HIS A 173 -9.35 17.40 25.85
N GLU A 174 -9.96 16.61 24.96
CA GLU A 174 -9.40 15.35 24.46
C GLU A 174 -8.06 15.53 23.73
N LEU A 175 -7.90 16.65 23.04
CA LEU A 175 -6.66 16.98 22.33
C LEU A 175 -5.64 17.67 23.26
N ASN A 176 -6.02 18.06 24.47
CA ASN A 176 -5.17 18.77 25.44
C ASN A 176 -4.52 20.02 24.81
N VAL A 177 -5.33 20.91 24.24
CA VAL A 177 -4.91 22.16 23.58
C VAL A 177 -5.86 23.31 23.89
N THR A 178 -5.38 24.55 23.73
CA THR A 178 -6.22 25.75 23.80
C THR A 178 -6.80 26.09 22.42
N PRO A 179 -7.91 26.88 22.34
CA PRO A 179 -8.52 27.25 21.06
C PRO A 179 -7.54 27.88 20.06
N GLU A 180 -6.65 28.76 20.53
CA GLU A 180 -5.70 29.50 19.71
C GLU A 180 -4.62 28.61 19.07
N GLU A 181 -4.47 27.37 19.58
CA GLU A 181 -3.55 26.37 19.05
C GLU A 181 -4.18 25.52 17.91
N VAL A 182 -5.45 25.76 17.58
CA VAL A 182 -6.22 24.93 16.64
C VAL A 182 -6.55 25.66 15.34
N ILE A 183 -6.27 24.99 14.22
CA ILE A 183 -6.82 25.30 12.90
C ILE A 183 -7.92 24.27 12.59
N TYR A 184 -9.17 24.71 12.46
CA TYR A 184 -10.33 23.84 12.23
C TYR A 184 -10.89 24.00 10.80
N LEU A 185 -11.01 22.88 10.08
CA LEU A 185 -11.55 22.81 8.72
C LEU A 185 -12.91 22.12 8.73
N ASP A 186 -13.92 22.76 8.13
CA ASP A 186 -15.28 22.23 8.00
C ASP A 186 -15.93 22.83 6.74
N ASP A 187 -16.78 22.07 6.04
CA ASP A 187 -17.50 22.54 4.85
C ASP A 187 -18.77 23.33 5.20
N ILE A 188 -19.25 23.23 6.45
CA ILE A 188 -20.46 23.86 6.93
C ILE A 188 -20.11 25.08 7.80
N GLY A 189 -20.35 26.28 7.28
CA GLY A 189 -20.08 27.53 8.01
C GLY A 189 -20.81 27.66 9.36
N ALA A 190 -21.96 27.01 9.54
CA ALA A 190 -22.65 26.98 10.84
C ALA A 190 -21.84 26.22 11.92
N ASN A 191 -21.11 25.17 11.53
CA ASN A 191 -20.23 24.40 12.41
C ASN A 191 -18.93 25.16 12.73
N LEU A 192 -18.51 26.12 11.92
CA LEU A 192 -17.32 26.92 12.21
C LEU A 192 -17.57 28.05 13.22
N LYS A 193 -18.80 28.57 13.30
CA LYS A 193 -19.13 29.73 14.14
C LYS A 193 -18.81 29.54 15.63
N PRO A 194 -19.14 28.41 16.29
CA PRO A 194 -18.78 28.20 17.70
C PRO A 194 -17.27 28.11 17.89
N ALA A 195 -16.55 27.36 17.04
CA ALA A 195 -15.10 27.24 17.06
C ALA A 195 -14.40 28.60 16.95
N GLN A 196 -14.85 29.44 16.00
CA GLN A 196 -14.33 30.79 15.83
C GLN A 196 -14.59 31.68 17.06
N LYS A 197 -15.78 31.60 17.66
CA LYS A 197 -16.10 32.34 18.90
C LYS A 197 -15.24 31.92 20.09
N MET A 198 -14.76 30.68 20.12
CA MET A 198 -13.85 30.17 21.14
C MET A 198 -12.40 30.62 20.94
N GLY A 199 -12.04 31.15 19.76
CA GLY A 199 -10.67 31.58 19.44
C GLY A 199 -9.90 30.65 18.49
N MET A 200 -10.55 29.61 17.94
CA MET A 200 -9.92 28.76 16.93
C MET A 200 -9.76 29.51 15.61
N THR A 201 -8.66 29.24 14.89
CA THR A 201 -8.53 29.62 13.49
C THR A 201 -9.39 28.68 12.65
N THR A 202 -10.26 29.20 11.78
CA THR A 202 -11.20 28.36 11.01
C THR A 202 -11.04 28.53 9.51
N ILE A 203 -11.14 27.44 8.75
CA ILE A 203 -11.15 27.43 7.28
C ILE A 203 -12.47 26.83 6.82
N LEU A 204 -13.24 27.61 6.05
CA LEU A 204 -14.44 27.12 5.37
C LEU A 204 -14.05 26.41 4.07
N VAL A 205 -14.27 25.11 4.02
CA VAL A 205 -13.95 24.28 2.86
C VAL A 205 -15.09 24.39 1.84
N LYS A 206 -14.83 25.07 0.72
CA LYS A 206 -15.72 25.08 -0.46
C LYS A 206 -15.10 24.31 -1.61
N GLU A 207 -13.83 24.60 -1.89
CA GLU A 207 -13.01 23.89 -2.87
C GLU A 207 -11.66 23.53 -2.26
N ALA A 208 -11.16 22.34 -2.58
CA ALA A 208 -9.98 21.75 -1.98
C ALA A 208 -8.74 22.66 -2.12
N ASP A 209 -8.41 23.10 -3.34
CA ASP A 209 -7.19 23.89 -3.60
C ASP A 209 -7.19 25.21 -2.83
N SER A 210 -8.33 25.90 -2.77
CA SER A 210 -8.47 27.17 -2.05
C SER A 210 -8.33 27.01 -0.53
N ALA A 211 -8.86 25.91 0.03
CA ALA A 211 -8.75 25.59 1.45
C ALA A 211 -7.35 25.11 1.82
N LEU A 212 -6.73 24.28 0.97
CA LEU A 212 -5.34 23.83 1.12
C LEU A 212 -4.36 24.99 1.00
N LYS A 213 -4.62 25.97 0.12
CA LYS A 213 -3.82 27.19 0.04
C LYS A 213 -3.86 27.98 1.35
N GLN A 214 -5.05 28.20 1.91
CA GLN A 214 -5.20 28.86 3.21
C GLN A 214 -4.51 28.07 4.33
N LEU A 215 -4.65 26.75 4.34
CA LEU A 215 -3.99 25.89 5.32
C LEU A 215 -2.47 25.96 5.19
N GLN A 216 -1.93 25.96 3.97
CA GLN A 216 -0.51 26.15 3.70
C GLN A 216 -0.03 27.51 4.20
N ASP A 217 -0.78 28.59 3.93
CA ASP A 217 -0.39 29.93 4.35
C ASP A 217 -0.40 30.09 5.89
N LEU A 218 -1.32 29.42 6.59
CA LEU A 218 -1.40 29.41 8.05
C LEU A 218 -0.34 28.54 8.72
N THR A 219 0.04 27.43 8.09
CA THR A 219 0.96 26.45 8.67
C THR A 219 2.41 26.66 8.25
N GLY A 220 2.63 27.36 7.13
CA GLY A 220 3.94 27.51 6.49
C GLY A 220 4.43 26.23 5.79
N VAL A 221 3.63 25.16 5.78
CA VAL A 221 3.97 23.89 5.13
C VAL A 221 3.52 23.94 3.68
N GLN A 222 4.38 23.55 2.73
CA GLN A 222 3.98 23.44 1.33
C GLN A 222 3.04 22.23 1.15
N LEU A 223 1.77 22.50 0.87
CA LEU A 223 0.72 21.49 0.70
C LEU A 223 0.28 21.33 -0.76
N LEU A 224 0.59 22.32 -1.61
CA LEU A 224 0.29 22.33 -3.04
C LEU A 224 1.55 22.03 -3.88
N ASP A 225 1.36 21.38 -5.03
CA ASP A 225 2.34 21.19 -6.12
C ASP A 225 3.68 20.52 -5.73
N GLN A 226 3.66 19.29 -5.22
CA GLN A 226 4.88 18.47 -5.10
C GLN A 226 4.88 17.25 -6.02
N GLU A 227 5.97 17.08 -6.78
CA GLU A 227 6.28 15.91 -7.61
C GLU A 227 6.57 14.68 -6.72
N GLU A 228 5.80 13.60 -6.92
CA GLU A 228 5.92 12.27 -6.30
C GLU A 228 6.28 12.21 -4.80
N TYR A 229 5.26 12.19 -3.94
CA TYR A 229 5.42 11.83 -2.53
C TYR A 229 5.84 10.35 -2.39
N LEU A 230 6.82 10.06 -1.52
CA LEU A 230 7.09 8.69 -1.09
C LEU A 230 5.87 8.17 -0.32
N PRO A 231 5.23 7.07 -0.74
CA PRO A 231 4.12 6.49 0.00
C PRO A 231 4.48 6.24 1.47
N SER A 232 3.47 6.09 2.33
CA SER A 232 3.68 5.63 3.70
C SER A 232 4.51 4.34 3.68
N ALA A 233 5.62 4.33 4.42
CA ALA A 233 6.35 3.09 4.69
C ALA A 233 5.81 2.48 5.99
N CYS A 234 5.81 1.14 6.09
CA CYS A 234 5.73 0.49 7.38
C CYS A 234 7.13 0.43 8.02
N GLU A 235 7.21 0.59 9.34
CA GLU A 235 8.40 0.22 10.11
C GLU A 235 8.26 -1.23 10.63
N PRO A 236 9.36 -1.93 10.96
CA PRO A 236 9.30 -3.31 11.44
C PRO A 236 8.37 -3.49 12.66
N GLN A 237 8.34 -2.54 13.58
CA GLN A 237 7.47 -2.60 14.76
C GLN A 237 5.97 -2.40 14.46
N ASP A 238 5.62 -1.90 13.27
CA ASP A 238 4.25 -1.53 12.90
C ASP A 238 3.52 -2.66 12.14
N VAL A 239 4.17 -3.80 11.92
CA VAL A 239 3.63 -4.95 11.17
C VAL A 239 3.57 -6.20 12.05
N ALA A 240 2.62 -7.09 11.75
CA ALA A 240 2.55 -8.37 12.44
C ALA A 240 3.62 -9.32 11.87
N HIS A 241 4.49 -9.84 12.73
CA HIS A 241 5.49 -10.85 12.36
C HIS A 241 4.92 -12.26 12.54
N GLY A 242 5.01 -13.10 11.51
CA GLY A 242 4.61 -14.49 11.55
C GLY A 242 5.77 -15.42 11.17
N TYR A 243 5.74 -16.64 11.71
CA TYR A 243 6.74 -17.68 11.47
C TYR A 243 6.03 -19.00 11.16
N VAL A 244 6.38 -19.62 10.04
CA VAL A 244 5.82 -20.90 9.62
C VAL A 244 6.94 -21.90 9.40
N LYS A 245 7.08 -22.84 10.34
CA LYS A 245 7.94 -24.00 10.14
C LYS A 245 7.36 -24.89 9.04
N ILE A 246 7.91 -24.84 7.84
CA ILE A 246 7.40 -25.60 6.68
C ILE A 246 8.00 -27.02 6.59
N LYS A 247 9.25 -27.19 7.01
CA LYS A 247 9.98 -28.48 7.09
C LYS A 247 10.75 -28.56 8.43
N PRO A 248 11.29 -29.72 8.83
CA PRO A 248 12.02 -29.85 10.10
C PRO A 248 13.18 -28.84 10.28
N ASP A 249 13.85 -28.50 9.19
CA ASP A 249 15.05 -27.64 9.09
C ASP A 249 14.79 -26.30 8.38
N THR A 250 13.54 -26.00 8.04
CA THR A 250 13.17 -24.80 7.26
C THR A 250 11.96 -24.12 7.90
N GLU A 251 12.14 -22.86 8.28
CA GLU A 251 11.10 -21.98 8.82
C GLU A 251 11.12 -20.66 8.05
N LEU A 252 9.94 -20.21 7.62
CA LEU A 252 9.78 -18.96 6.90
C LEU A 252 9.19 -17.90 7.81
N HIS A 253 9.91 -16.80 7.95
CA HIS A 253 9.42 -15.54 8.48
C HIS A 253 8.64 -14.77 7.40
N PHE A 254 7.57 -14.10 7.81
CA PHE A 254 6.84 -13.15 6.99
C PHE A 254 6.29 -12.02 7.85
N VAL A 255 5.94 -10.92 7.20
CA VAL A 255 5.11 -9.89 7.82
C VAL A 255 3.74 -9.81 7.17
N GLU A 256 2.76 -9.40 7.95
CA GLU A 256 1.36 -9.36 7.54
C GLU A 256 0.69 -8.04 7.89
N MET A 257 -0.10 -7.52 6.94
CA MET A 257 -0.93 -6.33 7.14
C MET A 257 -2.19 -6.41 6.27
N GLY A 258 -3.29 -5.88 6.79
CA GLY A 258 -4.56 -5.75 6.05
C GLY A 258 -5.43 -7.01 6.07
N SER A 259 -6.50 -6.95 5.29
CA SER A 259 -7.53 -7.99 5.20
C SER A 259 -8.10 -8.01 3.79
N GLY A 260 -8.57 -9.16 3.30
CA GLY A 260 -9.11 -9.31 1.95
C GLY A 260 -8.41 -10.41 1.16
N PRO A 261 -8.43 -10.38 -0.18
CA PRO A 261 -7.69 -11.34 -1.00
C PRO A 261 -6.19 -11.33 -0.66
N VAL A 262 -5.59 -12.53 -0.64
CA VAL A 262 -4.19 -12.71 -0.21
C VAL A 262 -3.23 -12.28 -1.33
N ILE A 263 -2.30 -11.41 -0.98
CA ILE A 263 -1.17 -11.00 -1.82
C ILE A 263 0.14 -11.46 -1.16
N CYS A 264 0.89 -12.33 -1.84
CA CYS A 264 2.20 -12.78 -1.39
C CYS A 264 3.30 -12.00 -2.12
N LEU A 265 4.08 -11.20 -1.40
CA LEU A 265 5.22 -10.44 -1.92
C LEU A 265 6.51 -11.22 -1.73
N CYS A 266 7.25 -11.45 -2.82
CA CYS A 266 8.50 -12.20 -2.85
C CYS A 266 9.65 -11.28 -3.31
N HIS A 267 10.59 -10.94 -2.42
CA HIS A 267 11.76 -10.12 -2.76
C HIS A 267 12.84 -10.93 -3.50
N GLY A 268 13.86 -10.25 -4.03
CA GLY A 268 15.02 -10.87 -4.65
C GLY A 268 16.33 -10.72 -3.87
N PHE A 269 17.44 -10.65 -4.58
CA PHE A 269 18.79 -10.65 -4.02
C PHE A 269 19.49 -9.28 -4.16
N PRO A 270 20.24 -8.82 -3.14
CA PRO A 270 20.24 -9.24 -1.75
C PRO A 270 19.27 -8.37 -0.92
N GLU A 271 18.01 -8.79 -0.78
CA GLU A 271 16.98 -7.97 -0.14
C GLU A 271 16.44 -8.55 1.18
N SER A 272 15.24 -8.11 1.56
CA SER A 272 14.43 -8.52 2.72
C SER A 272 12.96 -8.27 2.39
N TRP A 273 12.02 -8.84 3.16
CA TRP A 273 10.61 -8.42 3.12
C TRP A 273 10.48 -6.88 3.20
N PHE A 274 11.43 -6.23 3.88
CA PHE A 274 11.46 -4.78 4.10
C PHE A 274 11.72 -3.96 2.83
N SER A 275 12.09 -4.58 1.71
CA SER A 275 12.13 -3.88 0.42
C SER A 275 10.74 -3.49 -0.06
N TRP A 276 9.70 -4.19 0.40
CA TRP A 276 8.29 -3.93 0.14
C TRP A 276 7.64 -2.93 1.12
N ARG A 277 8.43 -2.23 1.95
CA ARG A 277 7.90 -1.38 3.04
C ARG A 277 6.90 -0.31 2.58
N PHE A 278 6.96 0.12 1.32
CA PHE A 278 6.03 1.08 0.73
C PHE A 278 4.79 0.43 0.10
N GLN A 279 4.88 -0.84 -0.30
CA GLN A 279 3.79 -1.59 -0.94
C GLN A 279 2.88 -2.22 0.10
N ILE A 280 3.44 -2.73 1.20
CA ILE A 280 2.68 -3.38 2.29
C ILE A 280 1.52 -2.51 2.78
N PRO A 281 1.75 -1.26 3.26
CA PRO A 281 0.65 -0.42 3.72
C PRO A 281 -0.28 0.01 2.59
N ALA A 282 0.23 0.32 1.40
CA ALA A 282 -0.60 0.77 0.28
C ALA A 282 -1.56 -0.32 -0.22
N LEU A 283 -1.08 -1.56 -0.32
CA LEU A 283 -1.90 -2.70 -0.70
C LEU A 283 -2.88 -3.09 0.42
N ALA A 284 -2.45 -3.03 1.69
CA ALA A 284 -3.34 -3.27 2.82
C ALA A 284 -4.47 -2.23 2.90
N ASP A 285 -4.15 -0.95 2.72
CA ASP A 285 -5.11 0.15 2.70
C ASP A 285 -6.04 0.08 1.47
N ALA A 286 -5.61 -0.60 0.39
CA ALA A 286 -6.45 -0.92 -0.77
C ALA A 286 -7.34 -2.17 -0.57
N GLY A 287 -7.42 -2.73 0.64
CA GLY A 287 -8.33 -3.83 0.98
C GLY A 287 -7.79 -5.22 0.64
N PHE A 288 -6.47 -5.38 0.65
CA PHE A 288 -5.81 -6.68 0.48
C PHE A 288 -5.19 -7.19 1.78
N ARG A 289 -5.11 -8.53 1.93
CA ARG A 289 -4.31 -9.17 2.98
C ARG A 289 -2.91 -9.40 2.45
N VAL A 290 -1.96 -8.56 2.84
CA VAL A 290 -0.59 -8.60 2.34
C VAL A 290 0.26 -9.49 3.23
N ILE A 291 0.94 -10.46 2.64
CA ILE A 291 1.95 -11.32 3.25
C ILE A 291 3.27 -11.04 2.52
N ALA A 292 4.17 -10.29 3.15
CA ALA A 292 5.51 -10.07 2.61
C ALA A 292 6.47 -11.09 3.20
N LEU A 293 6.94 -12.02 2.36
CA LEU A 293 7.81 -13.11 2.76
C LEU A 293 9.23 -12.61 2.94
N GLN A 294 9.87 -13.03 4.03
CA GLN A 294 11.32 -13.10 4.07
C GLN A 294 11.70 -14.41 3.37
N MET A 295 12.29 -14.35 2.18
CA MET A 295 12.55 -15.54 1.38
C MET A 295 13.54 -16.48 2.06
N LYS A 296 13.49 -17.78 1.75
CA LYS A 296 14.35 -18.81 2.36
C LYS A 296 15.83 -18.44 2.25
N GLY A 297 16.54 -18.51 3.39
CA GLY A 297 17.96 -18.21 3.49
C GLY A 297 18.28 -16.75 3.83
N TYR A 298 17.29 -15.88 3.95
CA TYR A 298 17.51 -14.47 4.25
C TYR A 298 16.98 -14.13 5.65
N GLY A 299 17.71 -13.31 6.41
CA GLY A 299 17.24 -12.75 7.69
C GLY A 299 16.76 -13.83 8.66
N ASP A 300 15.53 -13.70 9.15
CA ASP A 300 14.91 -14.65 10.09
C ASP A 300 14.36 -15.94 9.44
N SER A 301 14.41 -16.06 8.10
CA SER A 301 13.99 -17.28 7.39
C SER A 301 15.16 -18.25 7.24
N VAL A 302 15.15 -19.31 8.05
CA VAL A 302 16.20 -20.34 8.08
C VAL A 302 15.96 -21.39 7.00
N GLY A 303 17.04 -21.86 6.38
CA GLY A 303 17.05 -23.02 5.49
C GLY A 303 18.37 -23.81 5.61
N PRO A 304 18.41 -25.06 5.11
CA PRO A 304 19.62 -25.89 5.16
C PRO A 304 20.76 -25.28 4.33
N PRO A 305 22.03 -25.61 4.62
CA PRO A 305 23.18 -25.03 3.92
C PRO A 305 23.42 -25.58 2.51
N ASP A 306 22.70 -26.65 2.13
CA ASP A 306 22.82 -27.36 0.85
C ASP A 306 22.32 -26.48 -0.31
N THR A 307 23.04 -26.48 -1.42
CA THR A 307 22.72 -25.62 -2.56
C THR A 307 21.42 -26.04 -3.22
N GLU A 308 21.17 -27.34 -3.35
CA GLU A 308 20.00 -27.92 -4.02
C GLU A 308 18.67 -27.52 -3.36
N ALA A 309 18.70 -27.23 -2.05
CA ALA A 309 17.54 -26.81 -1.28
C ALA A 309 17.02 -25.41 -1.66
N TYR A 310 17.77 -24.68 -2.49
CA TYR A 310 17.42 -23.37 -3.04
C TYR A 310 17.13 -23.41 -4.55
N SER A 311 17.00 -24.60 -5.12
CA SER A 311 16.47 -24.74 -6.47
C SER A 311 15.04 -24.20 -6.56
N GLN A 312 14.66 -23.70 -7.74
CA GLN A 312 13.34 -23.11 -7.96
C GLN A 312 12.21 -24.12 -7.71
N GLU A 313 12.45 -25.40 -7.99
CA GLU A 313 11.53 -26.47 -7.66
C GLU A 313 11.27 -26.56 -6.15
N GLU A 314 12.33 -26.60 -5.34
CA GLU A 314 12.22 -26.70 -3.88
C GLU A 314 11.65 -25.42 -3.26
N ILE A 315 12.03 -24.23 -3.75
CA ILE A 315 11.44 -22.97 -3.31
C ILE A 315 9.93 -22.94 -3.61
N CYS A 316 9.49 -23.37 -4.79
CA CYS A 316 8.06 -23.40 -5.10
C CYS A 316 7.31 -24.40 -4.20
N LYS A 317 7.86 -25.60 -3.96
CA LYS A 317 7.28 -26.58 -3.02
C LYS A 317 7.20 -26.03 -1.59
N ASP A 318 8.22 -25.31 -1.16
CA ASP A 318 8.25 -24.66 0.15
C ASP A 318 7.11 -23.63 0.29
N LEU A 319 6.83 -22.85 -0.76
CA LEU A 319 5.69 -21.93 -0.79
C LEU A 319 4.33 -22.64 -0.80
N LEU A 320 4.19 -23.81 -1.45
CA LEU A 320 2.96 -24.61 -1.36
C LEU A 320 2.69 -25.06 0.08
N ILE A 321 3.70 -25.58 0.76
CA ILE A 321 3.57 -26.01 2.17
C ILE A 321 3.25 -24.81 3.05
N PHE A 322 3.86 -23.65 2.79
CA PHE A 322 3.54 -22.41 3.49
C PHE A 322 2.05 -22.06 3.34
N LEU A 323 1.53 -22.04 2.10
CA LEU A 323 0.12 -21.77 1.85
C LEU A 323 -0.80 -22.78 2.56
N ASP A 324 -0.47 -24.07 2.52
CA ASP A 324 -1.24 -25.13 3.17
C ASP A 324 -1.31 -24.92 4.70
N LYS A 325 -0.17 -24.63 5.33
CA LYS A 325 -0.10 -24.36 6.78
C LYS A 325 -0.84 -23.10 7.18
N MET A 326 -0.86 -22.10 6.31
CA MET A 326 -1.62 -20.86 6.49
C MET A 326 -3.11 -21.00 6.12
N SER A 327 -3.55 -22.19 5.67
CA SER A 327 -4.90 -22.45 5.16
C SER A 327 -5.31 -21.51 4.02
N ILE A 328 -4.35 -21.17 3.16
CA ILE A 328 -4.55 -20.31 1.99
C ILE A 328 -4.67 -21.20 0.76
N VAL A 329 -5.87 -21.22 0.18
CA VAL A 329 -6.15 -22.05 -1.01
C VAL A 329 -5.46 -21.46 -2.25
N GLN A 330 -5.58 -20.15 -2.46
CA GLN A 330 -4.95 -19.41 -3.54
C GLN A 330 -4.46 -18.04 -3.07
N ALA A 331 -3.37 -17.56 -3.66
CA ALA A 331 -2.87 -16.19 -3.46
C ALA A 331 -2.50 -15.55 -4.80
N THR A 332 -2.50 -14.21 -4.85
CA THR A 332 -1.81 -13.48 -5.91
C THR A 332 -0.35 -13.34 -5.53
N PHE A 333 0.56 -13.72 -6.42
CA PHE A 333 1.99 -13.67 -6.17
C PHE A 333 2.66 -12.51 -6.92
N ILE A 334 3.39 -11.66 -6.21
CA ILE A 334 4.11 -10.53 -6.78
C ILE A 334 5.59 -10.69 -6.42
N GLY A 335 6.45 -10.72 -7.43
CA GLY A 335 7.87 -11.03 -7.26
C GLY A 335 8.79 -10.03 -7.94
N HIS A 336 9.88 -9.69 -7.28
CA HIS A 336 10.97 -8.86 -7.83
C HIS A 336 12.28 -9.67 -7.89
N ASP A 337 13.12 -9.46 -8.91
CA ASP A 337 14.38 -10.18 -9.14
C ASP A 337 14.20 -11.73 -9.04
N TRP A 338 14.85 -12.44 -8.12
CA TRP A 338 14.66 -13.89 -7.88
C TRP A 338 13.27 -14.25 -7.38
N GLY A 339 12.64 -13.37 -6.61
CA GLY A 339 11.23 -13.47 -6.29
C GLY A 339 10.38 -13.46 -7.57
N GLY A 340 10.74 -12.64 -8.55
CA GLY A 340 10.13 -12.60 -9.88
C GLY A 340 10.22 -13.95 -10.61
N VAL A 341 11.41 -14.58 -10.61
CA VAL A 341 11.59 -15.94 -11.18
C VAL A 341 10.67 -16.94 -10.48
N THR A 342 10.60 -16.87 -9.16
CA THR A 342 9.81 -17.77 -8.32
C THR A 342 8.33 -17.67 -8.63
N VAL A 343 7.78 -16.44 -8.70
CA VAL A 343 6.33 -16.26 -8.91
C VAL A 343 5.91 -16.68 -10.32
N TRP A 344 6.77 -16.50 -11.34
CA TRP A 344 6.51 -17.04 -12.68
C TRP A 344 6.48 -18.57 -12.68
N ASN A 345 7.40 -19.22 -11.96
CA ASN A 345 7.42 -20.68 -11.81
C ASN A 345 6.20 -21.19 -11.02
N MET A 346 5.78 -20.49 -9.96
CA MET A 346 4.55 -20.82 -9.24
C MET A 346 3.34 -20.81 -10.18
N ALA A 347 3.21 -19.78 -11.02
CA ALA A 347 2.10 -19.66 -11.97
C ALA A 347 2.13 -20.72 -13.09
N LEU A 348 3.33 -21.20 -13.47
CA LEU A 348 3.52 -22.21 -14.50
C LEU A 348 3.28 -23.64 -14.01
N PHE A 349 3.77 -23.97 -12.81
CA PHE A 349 3.74 -25.31 -12.25
C PHE A 349 2.52 -25.58 -11.37
N TYR A 350 2.02 -24.56 -10.68
CA TYR A 350 0.94 -24.66 -9.70
C TYR A 350 -0.16 -23.61 -9.94
N PRO A 351 -0.71 -23.48 -11.17
CA PRO A 351 -1.72 -22.47 -11.48
C PRO A 351 -2.97 -22.57 -10.60
N GLU A 352 -3.27 -23.76 -10.06
CA GLU A 352 -4.37 -23.98 -9.12
C GLU A 352 -4.17 -23.30 -7.76
N ARG A 353 -2.94 -22.91 -7.41
CA ARG A 353 -2.60 -22.19 -6.17
C ARG A 353 -2.35 -20.71 -6.39
N VAL A 354 -2.33 -20.26 -7.65
CA VAL A 354 -2.02 -18.89 -8.04
C VAL A 354 -3.27 -18.23 -8.60
N LYS A 355 -3.80 -17.23 -7.89
CA LYS A 355 -4.95 -16.45 -8.36
C LYS A 355 -4.56 -15.53 -9.52
N ALA A 356 -3.40 -14.91 -9.42
CA ALA A 356 -2.76 -14.07 -10.43
C ALA A 356 -1.27 -13.91 -10.10
N VAL A 357 -0.48 -13.41 -11.06
CA VAL A 357 0.98 -13.26 -10.90
C VAL A 357 1.47 -11.91 -11.43
N ALA A 358 2.43 -11.28 -10.74
CA ALA A 358 3.11 -10.09 -11.24
C ALA A 358 4.63 -10.21 -11.10
N GLY A 359 5.36 -9.98 -12.19
CA GLY A 359 6.81 -9.88 -12.21
C GLY A 359 7.26 -8.43 -12.28
N ILE A 360 8.08 -8.02 -11.32
CA ILE A 360 8.71 -6.70 -11.25
C ILE A 360 10.16 -6.84 -11.72
N ASN A 361 10.47 -6.20 -12.84
CA ASN A 361 11.73 -6.23 -13.59
C ASN A 361 12.03 -7.58 -14.25
N THR A 362 11.86 -8.71 -13.55
CA THR A 362 12.19 -10.05 -14.03
C THR A 362 11.21 -10.57 -15.08
N PRO A 363 11.64 -10.75 -16.34
CA PRO A 363 10.77 -11.33 -17.38
C PRO A 363 10.64 -12.84 -17.23
N TYR A 364 9.53 -13.39 -17.69
CA TYR A 364 9.42 -14.84 -17.88
C TYR A 364 10.11 -15.26 -19.19
N THR A 365 11.06 -16.19 -19.09
CA THR A 365 11.68 -16.85 -20.24
C THR A 365 11.55 -18.36 -20.09
N PRO A 366 10.91 -19.08 -21.04
CA PRO A 366 10.77 -20.52 -20.92
C PRO A 366 12.11 -21.23 -21.08
N SER A 367 12.32 -22.25 -20.26
CA SER A 367 13.41 -23.21 -20.44
C SER A 367 13.13 -24.13 -21.63
N ARG A 368 14.20 -24.62 -22.29
CA ARG A 368 14.09 -25.48 -23.47
C ARG A 368 15.03 -26.67 -23.37
N ALA A 369 14.50 -27.86 -23.64
CA ALA A 369 15.28 -29.08 -23.73
C ALA A 369 16.36 -28.96 -24.82
N GLY A 370 17.53 -29.54 -24.58
CA GLY A 370 18.66 -29.54 -25.52
C GLY A 370 19.44 -28.22 -25.63
N VAL A 371 19.08 -27.19 -24.86
CA VAL A 371 19.87 -25.96 -24.73
C VAL A 371 20.83 -26.09 -23.55
N ASN A 372 22.12 -25.86 -23.76
CA ASN A 372 23.09 -25.70 -22.68
C ASN A 372 22.90 -24.31 -22.04
N ILE A 373 22.28 -24.28 -20.85
CA ILE A 373 22.00 -23.02 -20.16
C ILE A 373 23.27 -22.32 -19.68
N VAL A 374 24.30 -23.07 -19.29
CA VAL A 374 25.56 -22.54 -18.79
C VAL A 374 26.26 -21.76 -19.90
N GLU A 375 26.43 -22.37 -21.07
CA GLU A 375 27.01 -21.70 -22.25
C GLU A 375 26.18 -20.46 -22.66
N ARG A 376 24.84 -20.57 -22.63
CA ARG A 376 23.97 -19.44 -22.97
C ARG A 376 24.13 -18.28 -22.01
N LEU A 377 24.11 -18.51 -20.71
CA LEU A 377 24.27 -17.45 -19.70
C LEU A 377 25.68 -16.86 -19.76
N GLU A 378 26.71 -17.68 -19.99
CA GLU A 378 28.10 -17.24 -20.11
C GLU A 378 28.31 -16.32 -21.33
N SER A 379 27.54 -16.51 -22.40
CA SER A 379 27.57 -15.65 -23.58
C SER A 379 27.01 -14.23 -23.35
N ILE A 380 26.34 -13.98 -22.22
CA ILE A 380 25.69 -12.70 -21.90
C ILE A 380 26.56 -11.96 -20.87
N PRO A 381 27.31 -10.90 -21.27
CA PRO A 381 28.32 -10.29 -20.40
C PRO A 381 27.78 -9.80 -19.06
N VAL A 382 26.54 -9.28 -19.03
CA VAL A 382 25.92 -8.74 -17.81
C VAL A 382 25.66 -9.81 -16.74
N PHE A 383 25.69 -11.10 -17.09
CA PHE A 383 25.50 -12.22 -16.16
C PHE A 383 26.81 -12.84 -15.64
N ASP A 384 27.98 -12.29 -15.98
CA ASP A 384 29.26 -12.83 -15.52
C ASP A 384 29.39 -12.92 -13.99
N TYR A 385 28.76 -12.00 -13.25
CA TYR A 385 28.66 -12.06 -11.79
C TYR A 385 28.00 -13.35 -11.25
N GLN A 386 27.06 -13.94 -11.97
CA GLN A 386 26.38 -15.16 -11.54
C GLN A 386 27.34 -16.35 -11.52
N PHE A 387 28.36 -16.33 -12.39
CA PHE A 387 29.43 -17.33 -12.42
C PHE A 387 30.44 -17.10 -11.29
N TYR A 388 30.70 -15.86 -10.92
CA TYR A 388 31.49 -15.54 -9.71
C TYR A 388 30.81 -16.06 -8.43
N PHE A 389 29.47 -16.10 -8.39
CA PHE A 389 28.71 -16.61 -7.25
C PHE A 389 28.68 -18.14 -7.13
N GLN A 390 29.18 -18.90 -8.11
CA GLN A 390 29.09 -20.38 -8.09
C GLN A 390 30.00 -21.01 -7.04
N GLU A 391 31.24 -20.53 -6.93
CA GLU A 391 32.23 -21.12 -6.01
C GLU A 391 31.83 -20.83 -4.55
N LEU A 392 31.69 -21.90 -3.75
CA LEU A 392 31.27 -21.79 -2.34
C LEU A 392 32.32 -21.03 -1.53
N GLY A 393 31.88 -20.02 -0.78
CA GLY A 393 32.73 -19.25 0.13
C GLY A 393 33.44 -18.07 -0.51
N VAL A 394 33.59 -18.02 -1.85
CA VAL A 394 34.30 -16.93 -2.53
C VAL A 394 33.49 -15.64 -2.47
N ALA A 395 32.26 -15.68 -2.97
CA ALA A 395 31.38 -14.50 -2.94
C ALA A 395 30.95 -14.19 -1.50
N GLU A 396 30.67 -15.20 -0.67
CA GLU A 396 30.39 -15.02 0.76
C GLU A 396 31.51 -14.20 1.43
N ALA A 397 32.78 -14.57 1.23
CA ALA A 397 33.91 -13.86 1.83
C ALA A 397 34.00 -12.39 1.38
N GLU A 398 33.71 -12.07 0.12
CA GLU A 398 33.70 -10.68 -0.36
C GLU A 398 32.51 -9.89 0.22
N LEU A 399 31.31 -10.46 0.20
CA LEU A 399 30.08 -9.78 0.62
C LEU A 399 29.98 -9.61 2.15
N GLU A 400 30.49 -10.58 2.93
CA GLU A 400 30.43 -10.58 4.39
C GLU A 400 31.59 -9.82 5.05
N LYS A 401 32.69 -9.57 4.33
CA LYS A 401 33.85 -8.82 4.85
C LYS A 401 33.44 -7.47 5.44
N ASP A 402 32.54 -6.77 4.74
CA ASP A 402 31.91 -5.55 5.22
C ASP A 402 30.48 -5.46 4.64
N ILE A 403 29.51 -5.89 5.43
CA ILE A 403 28.09 -5.92 5.06
C ILE A 403 27.57 -4.50 4.76
N ILE A 404 28.02 -3.48 5.51
CA ILE A 404 27.61 -2.09 5.29
C ILE A 404 28.07 -1.63 3.92
N ARG A 405 29.34 -1.87 3.59
CA ARG A 405 29.91 -1.56 2.26
C ARG A 405 29.15 -2.32 1.16
N THR A 406 28.93 -3.61 1.33
CA THR A 406 28.18 -4.45 0.38
C THR A 406 26.81 -3.86 0.07
N LEU A 407 26.00 -3.57 1.11
CA LEU A 407 24.66 -3.04 0.94
C LEU A 407 24.66 -1.65 0.29
N LYS A 408 25.57 -0.76 0.70
CA LYS A 408 25.74 0.56 0.08
C LYS A 408 26.13 0.45 -1.41
N ILE A 409 26.94 -0.53 -1.80
CA ILE A 409 27.33 -0.72 -3.22
C ILE A 409 26.18 -1.29 -4.04
N VAL A 410 25.54 -2.35 -3.54
CA VAL A 410 24.60 -3.16 -4.30
C VAL A 410 23.22 -2.52 -4.36
N ILE A 411 22.66 -2.09 -3.22
CA ILE A 411 21.33 -1.49 -3.16
C ILE A 411 21.45 0.01 -3.39
N ARG A 412 21.33 0.40 -4.66
CA ARG A 412 21.55 1.77 -5.11
C ARG A 412 20.55 2.24 -6.14
N SER A 413 20.14 3.50 -6.02
CA SER A 413 19.24 4.16 -6.97
C SER A 413 19.94 4.43 -8.31
N SER A 414 19.16 4.44 -9.39
CA SER A 414 19.64 4.92 -10.71
C SER A 414 19.76 6.44 -10.81
N ARG A 415 19.30 7.17 -9.78
CA ARG A 415 19.32 8.63 -9.67
C ARG A 415 20.74 9.19 -9.67
N LYS A 416 20.90 10.43 -10.18
CA LYS A 416 22.23 11.04 -10.36
C LYS A 416 22.92 11.31 -9.01
N GLU A 417 22.14 11.63 -7.99
CA GLU A 417 22.59 11.97 -6.65
C GLU A 417 23.22 10.77 -5.93
N ASP A 418 22.85 9.55 -6.33
CA ASP A 418 23.32 8.29 -5.73
C ASP A 418 24.61 7.75 -6.37
N LYS A 419 25.19 8.43 -7.37
CA LYS A 419 26.41 7.97 -8.07
C LYS A 419 27.64 7.96 -7.15
N MET A 420 28.50 6.96 -7.30
CA MET A 420 29.76 6.82 -6.54
C MET A 420 30.95 7.54 -7.21
N GLY A 421 30.81 8.85 -7.47
CA GLY A 421 31.95 9.73 -7.81
C GLY A 421 32.86 9.27 -8.97
N GLY A 422 32.29 8.67 -10.02
CA GLY A 422 33.04 8.19 -11.21
C GLY A 422 33.21 6.66 -11.27
N SER A 423 32.88 5.93 -10.21
CA SER A 423 32.81 4.47 -10.20
C SER A 423 31.36 3.99 -10.25
N SER A 424 31.12 2.80 -10.83
CA SER A 424 29.81 2.14 -10.78
C SER A 424 29.97 0.63 -10.71
N LEU A 425 29.09 -0.03 -9.97
CA LEU A 425 29.01 -1.48 -9.97
C LEU A 425 28.81 -1.98 -11.40
N SER A 426 29.68 -2.90 -11.81
CA SER A 426 29.59 -3.58 -13.11
C SER A 426 29.47 -5.07 -12.86
N THR A 427 28.42 -5.68 -13.39
CA THR A 427 28.19 -7.12 -13.28
C THR A 427 28.89 -7.93 -14.39
N ALA A 428 29.50 -7.24 -15.35
CA ALA A 428 30.28 -7.85 -16.42
C ALA A 428 31.77 -7.89 -16.09
N GLY A 429 32.46 -8.99 -16.44
CA GLY A 429 33.91 -9.15 -16.24
C GLY A 429 34.33 -9.27 -14.77
N VAL A 430 33.41 -9.65 -13.88
CA VAL A 430 33.63 -9.85 -12.44
C VAL A 430 34.70 -10.92 -12.19
N ARG A 431 34.60 -12.07 -12.88
CA ARG A 431 35.57 -13.17 -12.72
C ARG A 431 36.98 -12.73 -13.09
N LYS A 432 37.12 -11.99 -14.20
CA LYS A 432 38.41 -11.44 -14.66
C LYS A 432 38.97 -10.38 -13.71
N ARG A 433 38.11 -9.55 -13.12
CA ARG A 433 38.52 -8.54 -12.12
C ARG A 433 38.85 -9.15 -10.75
N GLY A 434 38.46 -10.40 -10.49
CA GLY A 434 38.74 -11.10 -9.25
C GLY A 434 37.79 -10.79 -8.09
N GLY A 435 36.65 -10.14 -8.36
CA GLY A 435 35.65 -9.79 -7.36
C GLY A 435 34.63 -8.79 -7.86
N LEU A 436 33.45 -8.78 -7.24
CA LEU A 436 32.34 -7.90 -7.59
C LEU A 436 32.65 -6.45 -7.22
N PHE A 437 33.38 -6.23 -6.13
CA PHE A 437 33.64 -4.90 -5.57
C PHE A 437 35.08 -4.39 -5.80
N VAL A 438 35.88 -5.12 -6.57
CA VAL A 438 37.23 -4.71 -6.95
C VAL A 438 37.17 -3.41 -7.77
N GLY A 439 37.91 -2.39 -7.31
CA GLY A 439 37.94 -1.06 -7.92
C GLY A 439 36.81 -0.12 -7.47
N LEU A 440 35.99 -0.52 -6.49
CA LEU A 440 34.98 0.34 -5.87
C LEU A 440 35.48 0.91 -4.54
N PRO A 441 34.96 2.08 -4.10
CA PRO A 441 35.36 2.70 -2.84
C PRO A 441 35.21 1.77 -1.63
N GLU A 442 36.10 1.89 -0.65
CA GLU A 442 35.97 1.18 0.63
C GLU A 442 34.82 1.75 1.47
N ASP A 443 34.62 3.07 1.49
CA ASP A 443 33.45 3.71 2.09
C ASP A 443 32.64 4.47 1.03
N PRO A 444 31.72 3.79 0.32
CA PRO A 444 30.84 4.46 -0.63
C PRO A 444 29.83 5.37 0.10
N PRO A 445 29.38 6.47 -0.53
CA PRO A 445 28.33 7.30 0.06
C PRO A 445 27.02 6.51 0.18
N PRO A 446 26.12 6.85 1.12
CA PRO A 446 24.83 6.17 1.25
C PRO A 446 23.99 6.32 -0.02
N SER A 447 23.09 5.36 -0.26
CA SER A 447 22.05 5.46 -1.28
C SER A 447 20.79 6.08 -0.68
N SER A 448 20.05 6.87 -1.45
CA SER A 448 18.71 7.33 -1.09
C SER A 448 17.71 6.19 -0.86
N LEU A 449 17.99 4.97 -1.36
CA LEU A 449 17.16 3.78 -1.10
C LEU A 449 17.33 3.24 0.33
N LEU A 450 18.52 3.39 0.91
CA LEU A 450 18.88 2.90 2.25
C LEU A 450 19.39 4.06 3.13
N PRO A 451 18.53 5.01 3.51
CA PRO A 451 18.89 5.98 4.54
C PRO A 451 19.14 5.27 5.88
N GLU A 452 19.94 5.86 6.76
CA GLU A 452 19.99 5.46 8.18
C GLU A 452 18.60 5.76 8.78
N PRO A 453 17.86 4.88 9.49
CA PRO A 453 18.15 3.56 10.10
C PRO A 453 17.82 2.32 9.23
N ILE A 454 17.30 2.51 8.02
CA ILE A 454 16.92 1.42 7.10
C ILE A 454 18.15 0.57 6.75
N LEU A 455 19.29 1.20 6.49
CA LEU A 455 20.55 0.48 6.24
C LEU A 455 20.89 -0.48 7.39
N GLN A 456 20.78 -0.02 8.65
CA GLN A 456 21.09 -0.86 9.82
C GLN A 456 20.13 -2.04 9.96
N TYR A 457 18.87 -1.88 9.57
CA TYR A 457 17.94 -3.00 9.54
C TYR A 457 18.45 -4.11 8.62
N TYR A 458 18.86 -3.77 7.39
CA TYR A 458 19.42 -4.75 6.45
C TYR A 458 20.71 -5.37 6.98
N VAL A 459 21.62 -4.55 7.55
CA VAL A 459 22.86 -5.05 8.17
C VAL A 459 22.54 -6.10 9.24
N GLN A 460 21.57 -5.84 10.12
CA GLN A 460 21.16 -6.79 11.16
C GLN A 460 20.58 -8.08 10.57
N GLN A 461 19.81 -8.01 9.47
CA GLN A 461 19.31 -9.22 8.81
C GLN A 461 20.45 -10.06 8.22
N TYR A 462 21.40 -9.43 7.53
CA TYR A 462 22.52 -10.15 6.92
C TYR A 462 23.58 -10.60 7.94
N GLN A 463 23.69 -9.96 9.10
CA GLN A 463 24.49 -10.47 10.22
C GLN A 463 23.96 -11.79 10.79
N LYS A 464 22.65 -12.04 10.69
CA LYS A 464 22.03 -13.29 11.11
C LYS A 464 22.24 -14.41 10.09
N SER A 465 21.92 -14.15 8.83
CA SER A 465 21.89 -15.19 7.78
C SER A 465 23.18 -15.36 7.01
N GLY A 466 24.06 -14.34 7.00
CA GLY A 466 25.13 -14.22 6.02
C GLY A 466 24.58 -14.16 4.59
N PHE A 467 25.43 -14.47 3.62
CA PHE A 467 25.14 -14.48 2.19
C PHE A 467 25.13 -15.88 1.57
N ARG A 468 25.50 -16.94 2.28
CA ARG A 468 25.48 -18.31 1.75
C ARG A 468 24.09 -18.71 1.22
N GLY A 469 23.06 -18.59 2.06
CA GLY A 469 21.67 -18.91 1.68
C GLY A 469 21.22 -18.08 0.46
N PRO A 470 21.35 -16.75 0.49
CA PRO A 470 21.03 -15.87 -0.64
C PRO A 470 21.79 -16.24 -1.93
N LEU A 471 23.09 -16.55 -1.85
CA LEU A 471 23.91 -16.94 -2.99
C LEU A 471 23.53 -18.32 -3.57
N ASN A 472 23.03 -19.24 -2.74
CA ASN A 472 22.58 -20.56 -3.20
C ASN A 472 21.44 -20.50 -4.23
N TRP A 473 20.68 -19.41 -4.29
CA TRP A 473 19.68 -19.18 -5.35
C TRP A 473 20.30 -19.17 -6.75
N TYR A 474 21.55 -18.71 -6.88
CA TYR A 474 22.29 -18.69 -8.14
C TYR A 474 22.96 -20.03 -8.48
N ARG A 475 23.06 -20.97 -7.54
CA ARG A 475 23.87 -22.21 -7.65
C ARG A 475 23.10 -23.41 -8.20
N ASN A 476 21.97 -23.16 -8.87
CA ASN A 476 21.04 -24.18 -9.35
C ASN A 476 20.72 -24.04 -10.85
N MET A 477 21.60 -23.43 -11.65
CA MET A 477 21.32 -23.09 -13.06
C MET A 477 20.82 -24.28 -13.89
N GLU A 478 21.56 -25.39 -13.90
CA GLU A 478 21.21 -26.57 -14.69
C GLU A 478 19.98 -27.31 -14.15
N ARG A 479 19.85 -27.40 -12.82
CA ARG A 479 18.70 -28.02 -12.15
C ARG A 479 17.42 -27.25 -12.45
N ASN A 480 17.46 -25.92 -12.30
CA ASN A 480 16.34 -25.02 -12.59
C ASN A 480 15.96 -25.08 -14.08
N TRP A 481 16.95 -25.10 -14.97
CA TRP A 481 16.71 -25.21 -16.41
C TRP A 481 16.08 -26.55 -16.80
N SER A 482 16.59 -27.65 -16.25
CA SER A 482 16.06 -29.00 -16.49
C SER A 482 14.62 -29.13 -15.97
N TRP A 483 14.35 -28.61 -14.77
CA TRP A 483 13.00 -28.58 -14.22
C TRP A 483 12.06 -27.73 -15.08
N GLY A 484 12.46 -26.50 -15.44
CA GLY A 484 11.68 -25.64 -16.33
C GLY A 484 11.39 -26.30 -17.69
N ALA A 485 12.37 -26.99 -18.28
CA ALA A 485 12.22 -27.67 -19.56
C ALA A 485 11.19 -28.82 -19.51
N SER A 486 10.91 -29.40 -18.33
CA SER A 486 9.84 -30.39 -18.16
C SER A 486 8.44 -29.86 -18.47
N THR A 487 8.27 -28.53 -18.49
CA THR A 487 7.02 -27.84 -18.84
C THR A 487 7.05 -27.21 -20.23
N GLN A 488 8.00 -27.59 -21.07
CA GLN A 488 8.11 -27.05 -22.43
C GLN A 488 6.78 -27.18 -23.18
N GLY A 489 6.30 -26.06 -23.73
CA GLY A 489 5.02 -25.96 -24.42
C GLY A 489 3.83 -25.54 -23.55
N ARG A 490 3.96 -25.57 -22.22
CA ARG A 490 2.95 -24.98 -21.32
C ARG A 490 2.93 -23.45 -21.43
N LYS A 491 1.79 -22.87 -21.08
CA LYS A 491 1.57 -21.42 -21.00
C LYS A 491 1.13 -21.05 -19.59
N ILE A 492 1.47 -19.85 -19.15
CA ILE A 492 0.93 -19.27 -17.92
C ILE A 492 -0.45 -18.71 -18.28
N THR A 493 -1.50 -19.32 -17.71
CA THR A 493 -2.89 -19.04 -18.07
C THR A 493 -3.63 -18.17 -17.06
N VAL A 494 -3.09 -17.96 -15.86
CA VAL A 494 -3.64 -17.04 -14.87
C VAL A 494 -3.42 -15.57 -15.30
N PRO A 495 -4.22 -14.60 -14.80
CA PRO A 495 -3.96 -13.18 -15.03
C PRO A 495 -2.53 -12.82 -14.61
N ALA A 496 -1.81 -12.10 -15.48
CA ALA A 496 -0.39 -11.86 -15.31
C ALA A 496 -0.02 -10.41 -15.62
N LEU A 497 0.82 -9.79 -14.79
CA LEU A 497 1.37 -8.45 -15.01
C LEU A 497 2.90 -8.51 -15.13
N MET A 498 3.44 -7.83 -16.14
CA MET A 498 4.88 -7.55 -16.24
C MET A 498 5.14 -6.04 -16.07
N VAL A 499 5.86 -5.67 -15.01
CA VAL A 499 6.33 -4.30 -14.79
C VAL A 499 7.81 -4.21 -15.14
N THR A 500 8.16 -3.34 -16.08
CA THR A 500 9.55 -3.13 -16.52
C THR A 500 10.10 -1.80 -16.01
N ALA A 501 11.41 -1.75 -15.73
CA ALA A 501 12.11 -0.57 -15.24
C ALA A 501 13.13 -0.09 -16.29
N GLY A 502 13.02 1.14 -16.77
CA GLY A 502 13.76 1.63 -17.94
C GLY A 502 15.27 1.76 -17.74
N LYS A 503 15.72 1.95 -16.49
CA LYS A 503 17.14 2.08 -16.10
C LYS A 503 17.70 0.84 -15.43
N ASP A 504 16.97 -0.28 -15.40
CA ASP A 504 17.52 -1.55 -14.95
C ASP A 504 18.61 -2.02 -15.93
N ARG A 505 19.83 -2.13 -15.42
CA ARG A 505 21.03 -2.48 -16.21
C ARG A 505 21.20 -3.99 -16.39
N VAL A 506 20.52 -4.80 -15.60
CA VAL A 506 20.63 -6.26 -15.59
C VAL A 506 19.41 -6.88 -16.28
N LEU A 507 18.22 -6.46 -15.88
CA LEU A 507 16.94 -6.98 -16.37
C LEU A 507 16.28 -5.95 -17.28
N SER A 508 16.90 -5.71 -18.45
CA SER A 508 16.44 -4.66 -19.35
C SER A 508 15.02 -4.94 -19.85
N PRO A 509 14.20 -3.90 -20.13
CA PRO A 509 12.84 -4.09 -20.65
C PRO A 509 12.78 -4.96 -21.91
N GLU A 510 13.83 -4.94 -22.74
CA GLU A 510 13.93 -5.74 -23.98
C GLU A 510 13.88 -7.24 -23.72
N MET A 511 14.37 -7.71 -22.58
CA MET A 511 14.34 -9.13 -22.21
C MET A 511 12.91 -9.66 -22.01
N SER A 512 11.95 -8.77 -21.77
CA SER A 512 10.53 -9.12 -21.65
C SER A 512 9.79 -9.22 -22.99
N ARG A 513 10.45 -8.91 -24.11
CA ARG A 513 9.84 -8.97 -25.44
C ARG A 513 9.33 -10.39 -25.72
N HIS A 514 8.13 -10.47 -26.28
CA HIS A 514 7.45 -11.71 -26.69
C HIS A 514 6.95 -12.63 -25.55
N MET A 515 6.88 -12.15 -24.31
CA MET A 515 6.25 -12.91 -23.22
C MET A 515 4.80 -13.32 -23.53
N GLU A 516 4.09 -12.54 -24.35
CA GLU A 516 2.71 -12.82 -24.81
C GLU A 516 2.58 -14.17 -25.53
N LYS A 517 3.68 -14.68 -26.12
CA LYS A 517 3.69 -16.02 -26.75
C LYS A 517 3.40 -17.12 -25.72
N TRP A 518 3.81 -16.91 -24.47
CA TRP A 518 3.75 -17.87 -23.38
C TRP A 518 2.74 -17.50 -22.29
N ILE A 519 2.30 -16.24 -22.27
CA ILE A 519 1.38 -15.69 -21.28
C ILE A 519 0.25 -14.96 -22.02
N PRO A 520 -0.84 -15.65 -22.41
CA PRO A 520 -1.89 -15.06 -23.22
C PRO A 520 -2.64 -13.90 -22.54
N GLN A 521 -2.71 -13.91 -21.20
CA GLN A 521 -3.39 -12.89 -20.39
C GLN A 521 -2.41 -11.86 -19.80
N LEU A 522 -1.29 -11.62 -20.47
CA LEU A 522 -0.27 -10.69 -20.00
C LEU A 522 -0.73 -9.24 -20.15
N THR A 523 -0.76 -8.51 -19.04
CA THR A 523 -0.79 -7.04 -19.00
C THR A 523 0.60 -6.50 -18.75
N ARG A 524 0.85 -5.24 -19.12
CA ARG A 524 2.16 -4.60 -19.00
C ARG A 524 2.06 -3.24 -18.34
N SER A 525 3.12 -2.88 -17.64
CA SER A 525 3.38 -1.52 -17.23
C SER A 525 4.88 -1.24 -17.31
N HIS A 526 5.22 0.05 -17.34
CA HIS A 526 6.58 0.51 -17.51
C HIS A 526 6.85 1.73 -16.65
N ILE A 527 8.02 1.76 -16.01
CA ILE A 527 8.50 2.89 -15.24
C ILE A 527 9.86 3.30 -15.83
N GLU A 528 9.86 4.35 -16.65
CA GLU A 528 11.01 4.79 -17.45
C GLU A 528 12.22 5.13 -16.58
N ASP A 529 12.04 6.05 -15.61
CA ASP A 529 13.11 6.54 -14.75
C ASP A 529 13.37 5.66 -13.52
N CYS A 530 13.34 4.34 -13.67
CA CYS A 530 13.51 3.40 -12.57
C CYS A 530 14.67 2.43 -12.78
N GLY A 531 15.53 2.27 -11.78
CA GLY A 531 16.58 1.26 -11.72
C GLY A 531 16.07 -0.11 -11.27
N HIS A 532 16.99 -0.91 -10.73
CA HIS A 532 16.72 -2.31 -10.38
C HIS A 532 15.80 -2.47 -9.16
N PHE A 533 15.93 -1.63 -8.12
CA PHE A 533 15.17 -1.78 -6.87
C PHE A 533 13.83 -1.03 -6.91
N THR A 534 12.96 -1.44 -7.83
CA THR A 534 11.76 -0.70 -8.26
C THR A 534 10.82 -0.34 -7.11
N GLN A 535 10.59 -1.28 -6.18
CA GLN A 535 9.76 -1.13 -4.98
C GLN A 535 10.22 0.00 -4.05
N MET A 536 11.52 0.32 -4.05
CA MET A 536 12.11 1.38 -3.23
C MET A 536 12.37 2.65 -4.03
N GLU A 537 12.69 2.53 -5.33
CA GLU A 537 13.12 3.65 -6.16
C GLU A 537 11.95 4.45 -6.77
N ARG A 538 10.85 3.77 -7.13
CA ARG A 538 9.60 4.38 -7.62
C ARG A 538 8.37 3.77 -6.94
N PRO A 539 8.27 3.86 -5.60
CA PRO A 539 7.21 3.22 -4.82
C PRO A 539 5.81 3.72 -5.18
N ALA A 540 5.63 5.03 -5.38
CA ALA A 540 4.32 5.60 -5.72
C ALA A 540 3.79 5.08 -7.06
N ALA A 541 4.64 5.13 -8.09
CA ALA A 541 4.30 4.60 -9.42
C ALA A 541 4.01 3.10 -9.38
N LEU A 542 4.84 2.32 -8.67
CA LEU A 542 4.61 0.88 -8.52
C LEU A 542 3.30 0.58 -7.77
N ASN A 543 3.04 1.26 -6.65
CA ASN A 543 1.81 1.09 -5.88
C ASN A 543 0.57 1.35 -6.73
N LYS A 544 0.58 2.44 -7.51
CA LYS A 544 -0.51 2.75 -8.44
C LYS A 544 -0.75 1.62 -9.45
N ILE A 545 0.31 1.18 -10.13
CA ILE A 545 0.25 0.09 -11.11
C ILE A 545 -0.32 -1.19 -10.47
N LEU A 546 0.19 -1.58 -9.31
CA LEU A 546 -0.22 -2.80 -8.62
C LEU A 546 -1.67 -2.73 -8.16
N ILE A 547 -2.09 -1.62 -7.54
CA ILE A 547 -3.45 -1.44 -7.03
C ILE A 547 -4.46 -1.47 -8.19
N GLU A 548 -4.22 -0.71 -9.25
CA GLU A 548 -5.11 -0.68 -10.42
C GLU A 548 -5.27 -2.08 -11.06
N TRP A 549 -4.16 -2.81 -11.19
CA TRP A 549 -4.20 -4.17 -11.72
C TRP A 549 -4.88 -5.16 -10.77
N LEU A 550 -4.61 -5.09 -9.47
CA LEU A 550 -5.22 -5.97 -8.47
C LEU A 550 -6.72 -5.74 -8.33
N GLU A 551 -7.16 -4.47 -8.34
CA GLU A 551 -8.58 -4.11 -8.38
C GLU A 551 -9.27 -4.80 -9.56
N GLU A 552 -8.65 -4.76 -10.74
CA GLU A 552 -9.18 -5.44 -11.93
C GLU A 552 -9.24 -6.97 -11.79
N VAL A 553 -8.14 -7.59 -11.37
CA VAL A 553 -8.04 -9.05 -11.19
C VAL A 553 -9.06 -9.57 -10.17
N HIS A 554 -9.34 -8.77 -9.14
CA HIS A 554 -10.21 -9.12 -8.03
C HIS A 554 -11.58 -8.43 -8.08
N LYS A 555 -12.00 -7.87 -9.23
CA LYS A 555 -13.32 -7.21 -9.44
C LYS A 555 -14.53 -8.02 -8.91
N ASN A 556 -14.44 -9.36 -8.91
CA ASN A 556 -15.51 -10.25 -8.43
C ASN A 556 -15.35 -10.67 -6.96
N ALA A 557 -14.20 -10.42 -6.34
CA ALA A 557 -14.12 -10.47 -4.88
C ALA A 557 -14.85 -9.24 -4.34
N SER A 558 -15.48 -9.37 -3.18
CA SER A 558 -16.03 -8.23 -2.44
C SER A 558 -14.88 -7.36 -1.93
N LEU A 559 -14.13 -6.74 -2.85
CA LEU A 559 -13.08 -5.79 -2.53
C LEU A 559 -13.74 -4.62 -1.81
N GLN A 560 -13.11 -4.18 -0.73
CA GLN A 560 -13.54 -3.00 -0.01
C GLN A 560 -13.35 -1.80 -0.93
N THR A 561 -14.41 -1.39 -1.66
CA THR A 561 -14.38 -0.24 -2.57
C THR A 561 -14.24 1.10 -1.86
N THR A 562 -14.12 1.09 -0.53
CA THR A 562 -14.13 2.25 0.36
C THR A 562 -12.82 2.36 1.15
N ALA A 563 -11.68 2.41 0.47
CA ALA A 563 -10.63 3.36 0.84
C ALA A 563 -9.55 3.47 -0.24
N LYS A 564 -9.19 4.71 -0.56
CA LYS A 564 -7.97 5.04 -1.33
C LYS A 564 -7.27 6.13 -0.51
N LEU A 565 -6.17 5.76 0.14
CA LEU A 565 -5.28 6.67 0.88
C LEU A 565 -4.01 6.95 0.08
#